data_AF-A0A329SPS9-F1
#
_entry.id   AF-A0A329SPS9-F1
#
_cell.length_a   1.000
_cell.length_b   1.000
_cell.length_c   1.000
_cell.angle_alpha   90.00
_cell.angle_beta   90.00
_cell.angle_gamma   90.00
#
_symmetry.space_group_name_H-M   'P 1'
#
loop_
_entity.id
_entity.type
_entity.pdbx_description
1 polymer ?
#
loop_
_entity_poly.entity_id
_entity_poly.type
_entity_poly.pdbx_seq_one_letter_code
_entity_poly.pdbx_strand_id
1 'polypeptide(L)'
;MDAMEAMKNEGNALFQQQRFADAVQVYTSVLDKLRGSDTIDEATVRLETAVRLNRAWTWIQMTDSESSEAMLVAAEQDCSTVIAQDASCVKAFYRRALTRERRGQWKLAMEDAAVMKQLEPANPSIVPLLERLQQHIQEEESLTLNLQRCAINSDASADTSRIALAGEAENAWSALQAAEMNLLKVYNTTTKRASMGRRKPKGAQKDKSEILQKTDDLWESLRREESTTVAKAFPRSRRGAPAE
;
A
#
# COMPACT_ATOMS: atom_id res chain seq x y z
N MET A 1 9.29 -21.97 -32.46
CA MET A 1 8.30 -22.09 -31.37
C MET A 1 8.94 -22.71 -30.13
N ASP A 2 9.68 -23.82 -30.29
CA ASP A 2 10.27 -24.65 -29.22
C ASP A 2 11.10 -23.87 -28.19
N ALA A 3 11.86 -22.86 -28.63
CA ALA A 3 12.65 -22.03 -27.73
C ALA A 3 11.78 -21.23 -26.73
N MET A 4 10.63 -20.71 -27.16
CA MET A 4 9.72 -19.95 -26.29
C MET A 4 8.94 -20.88 -25.35
N GLU A 5 8.61 -22.09 -25.80
CA GLU A 5 8.02 -23.11 -24.93
C GLU A 5 8.99 -23.58 -23.85
N ALA A 6 10.27 -23.77 -24.18
CA ALA A 6 11.31 -24.07 -23.20
C ALA A 6 11.42 -22.97 -22.14
N MET A 7 11.39 -21.70 -22.54
CA MET A 7 11.39 -20.57 -21.60
C MET A 7 10.14 -20.52 -20.73
N LYS A 8 8.94 -20.80 -21.28
CA LYS A 8 7.73 -20.94 -20.46
C LYS A 8 7.90 -22.03 -19.40
N ASN A 9 8.51 -23.16 -19.77
CA ASN A 9 8.76 -24.28 -18.85
C ASN A 9 9.81 -23.92 -17.78
N GLU A 10 10.83 -23.13 -18.14
CA GLU A 10 11.79 -22.55 -17.19
C GLU A 10 11.08 -21.64 -16.17
N GLY A 11 10.20 -20.75 -16.64
CA GLY A 11 9.37 -19.92 -15.77
C GLY A 11 8.50 -20.75 -14.82
N ASN A 12 7.94 -21.88 -15.30
CA ASN A 12 7.18 -22.79 -14.46
C ASN A 12 8.07 -23.46 -13.38
N ALA A 13 9.30 -23.84 -13.72
CA ALA A 13 10.25 -24.41 -12.78
C ALA A 13 10.66 -23.40 -11.70
N LEU A 14 10.91 -22.14 -12.08
CA LEU A 14 11.19 -21.05 -11.14
C LEU A 14 9.99 -20.78 -10.23
N PHE A 15 8.76 -20.83 -10.76
CA PHE A 15 7.54 -20.71 -9.97
C PHE A 15 7.43 -21.82 -8.92
N GLN A 16 7.72 -23.08 -9.29
CA GLN A 16 7.74 -24.20 -8.35
C GLN A 16 8.80 -24.05 -7.25
N GLN A 17 9.91 -23.37 -7.54
CA GLN A 17 10.96 -23.03 -6.58
C GLN A 17 10.61 -21.81 -5.71
N GLN A 18 9.40 -21.24 -5.83
CA GLN A 18 8.96 -20.00 -5.17
C GLN A 18 9.81 -18.76 -5.53
N ARG A 19 10.57 -18.81 -6.63
CA ARG A 19 11.34 -17.69 -7.16
C ARG A 19 10.46 -16.85 -8.07
N PHE A 20 9.46 -16.20 -7.48
CA PHE A 20 8.40 -15.52 -8.25
C PHE A 20 8.94 -14.36 -9.10
N ALA A 21 9.88 -13.56 -8.58
CA ALA A 21 10.46 -12.44 -9.31
C ALA A 21 11.18 -12.90 -10.60
N ASP A 22 11.97 -13.97 -10.50
CA ASP A 22 12.69 -14.54 -11.64
C ASP A 22 11.71 -15.16 -12.65
N ALA A 23 10.68 -15.87 -12.16
CA ALA A 23 9.65 -16.44 -13.01
C ALA A 23 8.94 -15.35 -13.84
N VAL A 24 8.58 -14.21 -13.23
CA VAL A 24 7.97 -13.06 -13.91
C VAL A 24 8.88 -12.51 -15.00
N GLN A 25 10.19 -12.40 -14.75
CA GLN A 25 11.14 -11.93 -15.76
C GLN A 25 11.17 -12.87 -16.98
N VAL A 26 11.22 -14.18 -16.73
CA VAL A 26 11.20 -15.18 -17.81
C VAL A 26 9.90 -15.08 -18.61
N TYR A 27 8.73 -15.07 -17.96
CA TYR A 27 7.46 -14.92 -18.67
C TYR A 27 7.36 -13.61 -19.46
N THR A 28 7.85 -12.51 -18.91
CA THR A 28 7.86 -11.21 -19.59
C THR A 28 8.74 -11.27 -20.84
N SER A 29 9.93 -11.87 -20.75
CA SER A 29 10.81 -12.04 -21.92
C SER A 29 10.18 -12.90 -23.02
N VAL A 30 9.34 -13.89 -22.67
CA VAL A 30 8.58 -14.68 -23.65
C VAL A 30 7.54 -13.81 -24.35
N LEU A 31 6.80 -12.98 -23.60
CA LEU A 31 5.80 -12.08 -24.18
C LEU A 31 6.42 -10.99 -25.06
N ASP A 32 7.61 -10.49 -24.70
CA ASP A 32 8.33 -9.51 -25.53
C ASP A 32 8.79 -10.14 -26.86
N LYS A 33 9.27 -11.39 -26.83
CA LYS A 33 9.62 -12.15 -28.04
C LYS A 33 8.39 -12.43 -28.91
N LEU A 34 7.25 -12.76 -28.31
CA LEU A 34 5.99 -12.96 -29.03
C LEU A 34 5.51 -11.67 -29.69
N ARG A 35 5.63 -10.52 -29.02
CA ARG A 35 5.28 -9.21 -29.60
C ARG A 35 6.15 -8.84 -30.79
N GLY A 36 7.43 -9.22 -30.79
CA GLY A 36 8.36 -9.00 -31.89
C GLY A 36 8.24 -10.02 -33.03
N SER A 37 7.32 -10.99 -32.94
CA SER A 37 7.12 -12.00 -33.97
C SER A 37 6.02 -11.56 -34.94
N ASP A 38 6.32 -11.54 -36.23
CA ASP A 38 5.35 -11.15 -37.27
C ASP A 38 4.30 -12.25 -37.58
N THR A 39 4.47 -13.46 -37.01
CA THR A 39 3.60 -14.61 -37.24
C THR A 39 2.59 -14.78 -36.11
N ILE A 40 1.31 -14.54 -36.42
CA ILE A 40 0.19 -14.80 -35.51
C ILE A 40 -0.45 -16.12 -35.91
N ASP A 41 0.11 -17.22 -35.39
CA ASP A 41 -0.43 -18.56 -35.56
C ASP A 41 -1.24 -18.96 -34.32
N GLU A 42 -2.17 -19.89 -34.46
CA GLU A 42 -2.97 -20.37 -33.31
C GLU A 42 -2.08 -20.89 -32.17
N ALA A 43 -0.93 -21.50 -32.50
CA ALA A 43 0.04 -21.95 -31.51
C ALA A 43 0.71 -20.78 -30.75
N THR A 44 0.98 -19.65 -31.41
CA THR A 44 1.57 -18.47 -30.74
C THR A 44 0.56 -17.81 -29.82
N VAL A 45 -0.72 -17.72 -30.23
CA VAL A 45 -1.82 -17.25 -29.39
C VAL A 45 -1.99 -18.14 -28.16
N ARG A 46 -2.05 -19.47 -28.33
CA ARG A 46 -2.16 -20.41 -27.20
C ARG A 46 -0.99 -20.29 -26.22
N LEU A 47 0.23 -20.12 -26.73
CA LEU A 47 1.42 -19.91 -25.91
C LEU A 47 1.33 -18.58 -25.15
N GLU A 48 0.93 -17.50 -25.81
CA GLU A 48 0.73 -16.18 -25.20
C GLU A 48 -0.30 -16.26 -24.07
N THR A 49 -1.46 -16.89 -24.33
CA THR A 49 -2.51 -17.09 -23.33
C THR A 49 -1.98 -17.82 -22.10
N ALA A 50 -1.25 -18.93 -22.30
CA ALA A 50 -0.68 -19.70 -21.19
C ALA A 50 0.34 -18.89 -20.38
N VAL A 51 1.22 -18.14 -21.04
CA VAL A 51 2.25 -17.32 -20.40
C VAL A 51 1.63 -16.17 -19.61
N ARG A 52 0.65 -15.45 -20.18
CA ARG A 52 -0.07 -14.36 -19.48
C ARG A 52 -0.77 -14.86 -18.23
N LEU A 53 -1.49 -15.98 -18.35
CA LEU A 53 -2.15 -16.59 -17.20
C LEU A 53 -1.11 -16.94 -16.13
N ASN A 54 -0.01 -17.60 -16.49
CA ASN A 54 1.01 -18.00 -15.52
C ASN A 54 1.67 -16.78 -14.86
N ARG A 55 1.99 -15.74 -15.62
CA ARG A 55 2.53 -14.48 -15.09
C ARG A 55 1.54 -13.80 -14.13
N ALA A 56 0.26 -13.72 -14.47
CA ALA A 56 -0.78 -13.22 -13.57
C ALA A 56 -0.83 -14.01 -12.25
N TRP A 57 -0.77 -15.34 -12.33
CA TRP A 57 -0.74 -16.20 -11.15
C TRP A 57 0.51 -15.98 -10.29
N THR A 58 1.67 -15.76 -10.91
CA THR A 58 2.91 -15.49 -10.17
C THR A 58 2.83 -14.21 -9.35
N TRP A 59 2.24 -13.14 -9.88
CA TRP A 59 2.03 -11.90 -9.13
C TRP A 59 1.02 -12.06 -7.99
N ILE A 60 -0.05 -12.83 -8.21
CA ILE A 60 -1.04 -13.12 -7.16
C ILE A 60 -0.40 -13.88 -6.00
N GLN A 61 0.54 -14.79 -6.29
CA GLN A 61 1.19 -15.65 -5.31
C GLN A 61 2.26 -14.93 -4.46
N MET A 62 2.78 -13.80 -4.93
CA MET A 62 3.72 -12.95 -4.18
C MET A 62 3.04 -12.39 -2.93
N THR A 63 3.79 -12.28 -1.83
CA THR A 63 3.32 -11.71 -0.57
C THR A 63 3.07 -10.21 -0.69
N ASP A 64 2.28 -9.63 0.22
CA ASP A 64 1.99 -8.19 0.22
C ASP A 64 3.24 -7.30 0.33
N SER A 65 4.33 -7.82 0.91
CA SER A 65 5.61 -7.11 0.99
C SER A 65 6.36 -7.06 -0.35
N GLU A 66 6.15 -8.05 -1.22
CA GLU A 66 6.83 -8.16 -2.51
C GLU A 66 5.98 -7.59 -3.65
N SER A 67 4.66 -7.71 -3.54
CA SER A 67 3.73 -7.21 -4.55
C SER A 67 3.57 -5.70 -4.47
N SER A 68 3.55 -5.06 -5.63
CA SER A 68 3.19 -3.64 -5.78
C SER A 68 1.85 -3.52 -6.50
N GLU A 69 1.15 -2.42 -6.28
CA GLU A 69 -0.07 -2.06 -7.04
C GLU A 69 0.16 -2.15 -8.55
N ALA A 70 1.32 -1.72 -9.04
CA ALA A 70 1.67 -1.82 -10.46
C ALA A 70 1.72 -3.27 -10.97
N MET A 71 2.15 -4.22 -10.14
CA MET A 71 2.18 -5.65 -10.48
C MET A 71 0.77 -6.24 -10.52
N LEU A 72 -0.10 -5.85 -9.57
CA LEU A 72 -1.51 -6.26 -9.57
C LEU A 72 -2.26 -5.69 -10.78
N VAL A 73 -2.01 -4.43 -11.15
CA VAL A 73 -2.54 -3.85 -12.39
C VAL A 73 -2.08 -4.63 -13.62
N ALA A 74 -0.81 -5.02 -13.68
CA ALA A 74 -0.29 -5.85 -14.77
C ALA A 74 -0.94 -7.25 -14.79
N ALA A 75 -1.21 -7.86 -13.63
CA ALA A 75 -1.90 -9.14 -13.51
C ALA A 75 -3.34 -9.07 -14.03
N GLU A 76 -4.06 -8.01 -13.68
CA GLU A 76 -5.41 -7.75 -14.18
C GLU A 76 -5.42 -7.53 -15.69
N GLN A 77 -4.43 -6.80 -16.22
CA GLN A 77 -4.29 -6.57 -17.65
C GLN A 77 -4.00 -7.87 -18.42
N ASP A 78 -3.15 -8.74 -17.88
CA ASP A 78 -2.86 -10.05 -18.47
C ASP A 78 -4.12 -10.91 -18.54
N CYS A 79 -4.87 -10.99 -17.45
CA CYS A 79 -6.14 -11.73 -17.43
C CYS A 79 -7.17 -11.12 -18.38
N SER A 80 -7.27 -9.79 -18.44
CA SER A 80 -8.22 -9.11 -19.33
C SER A 80 -7.89 -9.30 -20.81
N THR A 81 -6.59 -9.36 -21.14
CA THR A 81 -6.14 -9.67 -22.51
C THR A 81 -6.54 -11.10 -22.90
N VAL A 82 -6.40 -12.06 -21.98
CA VAL A 82 -6.84 -13.44 -22.22
C VAL A 82 -8.35 -13.55 -22.35
N ILE A 83 -9.13 -12.84 -21.52
CA ILE A 83 -10.61 -12.84 -21.62
C ILE A 83 -11.08 -12.23 -22.94
N ALA A 84 -10.38 -11.21 -23.44
CA ALA A 84 -10.69 -10.62 -24.74
C ALA A 84 -10.43 -11.58 -25.92
N GLN A 85 -9.49 -12.52 -25.76
CA GLN A 85 -9.21 -13.58 -26.73
C GLN A 85 -10.15 -14.78 -26.58
N ASP A 86 -10.38 -15.20 -25.33
CA ASP A 86 -11.20 -16.35 -24.95
C ASP A 86 -12.07 -16.01 -23.73
N ALA A 87 -13.31 -15.63 -24.02
CA ALA A 87 -14.32 -15.30 -23.01
C ALA A 87 -14.84 -16.54 -22.24
N SER A 88 -14.42 -17.75 -22.60
CA SER A 88 -14.76 -18.98 -21.87
C SER A 88 -13.69 -19.40 -20.85
N CYS A 89 -12.56 -18.67 -20.79
CA CYS A 89 -11.43 -19.02 -19.93
C CYS A 89 -11.71 -18.73 -18.45
N VAL A 90 -12.27 -19.69 -17.72
CA VAL A 90 -12.58 -19.57 -16.28
C VAL A 90 -11.34 -19.25 -15.43
N LYS A 91 -10.17 -19.78 -15.81
CA LYS A 91 -8.89 -19.47 -15.13
C LYS A 91 -8.54 -17.98 -15.18
N ALA A 92 -8.87 -17.31 -16.29
CA ALA A 92 -8.60 -15.88 -16.44
C ALA A 92 -9.51 -15.05 -15.52
N PHE A 93 -10.82 -15.37 -15.49
CA PHE A 93 -11.76 -14.72 -14.58
C PHE A 93 -11.38 -14.94 -13.11
N TYR A 94 -11.00 -16.16 -12.73
CA TYR A 94 -10.59 -16.45 -11.35
C TYR A 94 -9.39 -15.62 -10.92
N ARG A 95 -8.35 -15.59 -11.75
CA ARG A 95 -7.11 -14.85 -11.46
C ARG A 95 -7.37 -13.34 -11.44
N ARG A 96 -8.23 -12.83 -12.33
CA ARG A 96 -8.65 -11.42 -12.32
C ARG A 96 -9.45 -11.07 -11.06
N ALA A 97 -10.37 -11.92 -10.64
CA ALA A 97 -11.16 -11.73 -9.42
C ALA A 97 -10.26 -11.65 -8.18
N LEU A 98 -9.32 -12.58 -8.03
CA LEU A 98 -8.34 -12.55 -6.92
C LEU A 98 -7.44 -11.31 -6.97
N THR A 99 -7.07 -10.85 -8.16
CA THR A 99 -6.26 -9.65 -8.33
C THR A 99 -7.05 -8.41 -7.89
N ARG A 100 -8.31 -8.29 -8.31
CA ARG A 100 -9.23 -7.21 -7.91
C ARG A 100 -9.57 -7.25 -6.43
N GLU A 101 -9.71 -8.45 -5.85
CA GLU A 101 -9.81 -8.67 -4.40
C GLU A 101 -8.60 -8.04 -3.69
N ARG A 102 -7.37 -8.36 -4.10
CA ARG A 102 -6.16 -7.76 -3.51
C ARG A 102 -6.06 -6.24 -3.68
N ARG A 103 -6.66 -5.68 -4.75
CA ARG A 103 -6.72 -4.24 -5.02
C ARG A 103 -7.88 -3.52 -4.30
N GLY A 104 -8.70 -4.24 -3.53
CA GLY A 104 -9.88 -3.70 -2.86
C GLY A 104 -11.05 -3.38 -3.79
N GLN A 105 -11.04 -3.89 -5.02
CA GLN A 105 -12.08 -3.67 -6.03
C GLN A 105 -13.15 -4.77 -5.96
N TRP A 106 -13.80 -4.90 -4.81
CA TRP A 106 -14.68 -6.02 -4.48
C TRP A 106 -15.85 -6.19 -5.47
N LYS A 107 -16.46 -5.08 -5.90
CA LYS A 107 -17.59 -5.08 -6.85
C LYS A 107 -17.20 -5.65 -8.21
N LEU A 108 -16.03 -5.24 -8.73
CA LEU A 108 -15.50 -5.77 -10.00
C LEU A 108 -15.08 -7.24 -9.88
N ALA A 109 -14.54 -7.63 -8.71
CA ALA A 109 -14.24 -9.04 -8.43
C ALA A 109 -15.52 -9.90 -8.36
N MET A 110 -16.62 -9.35 -7.85
CA MET A 110 -17.92 -10.04 -7.83
C MET A 110 -18.46 -10.29 -9.24
N GLU A 111 -18.32 -9.34 -10.15
CA GLU A 111 -18.70 -9.52 -11.56
C GLU A 111 -17.94 -10.69 -12.20
N ASP A 112 -16.62 -10.76 -11.97
CA ASP A 112 -15.80 -11.87 -12.46
C ASP A 112 -16.24 -13.21 -11.87
N ALA A 113 -16.47 -13.27 -10.55
CA ALA A 113 -16.95 -14.48 -9.88
C ALA A 113 -18.35 -14.91 -10.35
N ALA A 114 -19.23 -13.96 -10.69
CA ALA A 114 -20.55 -14.24 -11.26
C ALA A 114 -20.44 -14.87 -12.66
N VAL A 115 -19.55 -14.37 -13.52
CA VAL A 115 -19.28 -14.97 -14.83
C VAL A 115 -18.70 -16.37 -14.68
N MET A 116 -17.75 -16.58 -13.76
CA MET A 116 -17.24 -17.92 -13.46
C MET A 116 -18.35 -18.90 -13.07
N LYS A 117 -19.31 -18.46 -12.24
CA LYS A 117 -20.44 -19.30 -11.80
C LYS A 117 -21.34 -19.70 -12.97
N GLN A 118 -21.47 -18.84 -13.98
CA GLN A 118 -22.23 -19.15 -15.20
C GLN A 118 -21.48 -20.16 -16.08
N LEU A 119 -20.15 -20.02 -16.21
CA LEU A 119 -19.32 -20.90 -17.03
C LEU A 119 -19.09 -22.28 -16.40
N GLU A 120 -18.78 -22.33 -15.10
CA GLU A 120 -18.47 -23.55 -14.36
C GLU A 120 -19.17 -23.58 -12.99
N PRO A 121 -20.49 -23.87 -12.92
CA PRO A 121 -21.24 -23.85 -11.66
C PRO A 121 -20.78 -24.90 -10.65
N ALA A 122 -20.11 -25.97 -11.09
CA ALA A 122 -19.60 -27.05 -10.25
C ALA A 122 -18.22 -26.76 -9.62
N ASN A 123 -17.61 -25.60 -9.91
CA ASN A 123 -16.27 -25.29 -9.44
C ASN A 123 -16.28 -24.92 -7.93
N PRO A 124 -15.57 -25.69 -7.07
CA PRO A 124 -15.61 -25.51 -5.62
C PRO A 124 -14.95 -24.21 -5.14
N SER A 125 -14.14 -23.56 -5.99
CA SER A 125 -13.43 -22.31 -5.64
C SER A 125 -14.32 -21.07 -5.71
N ILE A 126 -15.51 -21.17 -6.34
CA ILE A 126 -16.39 -20.02 -6.58
C ILE A 126 -17.14 -19.60 -5.31
N VAL A 127 -17.71 -20.57 -4.60
CA VAL A 127 -18.49 -20.32 -3.37
C VAL A 127 -17.66 -19.56 -2.32
N PRO A 128 -16.46 -20.03 -1.91
CA PRO A 128 -15.68 -19.32 -0.89
C PRO A 128 -15.18 -17.95 -1.38
N LEU A 129 -14.96 -17.77 -2.68
CA LEU A 129 -14.61 -16.46 -3.24
C LEU A 129 -15.79 -15.48 -3.14
N LEU A 130 -16.99 -15.91 -3.54
CA LEU A 130 -18.20 -15.07 -3.46
C LEU A 130 -18.53 -14.67 -2.02
N GLU A 131 -18.41 -15.60 -1.06
CA GLU A 131 -18.65 -15.33 0.35
C GLU A 131 -17.70 -14.25 0.90
N ARG A 132 -16.39 -14.37 0.63
CA ARG A 132 -15.40 -13.35 1.05
C ARG A 132 -15.68 -11.98 0.43
N LEU A 133 -15.97 -11.94 -0.86
CA LEU A 133 -16.26 -10.70 -1.57
C LEU A 133 -17.53 -10.03 -1.03
N GLN A 134 -18.57 -10.81 -0.74
CA GLN A 134 -19.82 -10.30 -0.18
C GLN A 134 -19.61 -9.73 1.23
N GLN A 135 -18.77 -10.37 2.06
CA GLN A 135 -18.41 -9.83 3.38
C GLN A 135 -17.72 -8.47 3.27
N HIS A 136 -16.71 -8.34 2.40
CA HIS A 136 -16.01 -7.06 2.21
C HIS A 136 -16.91 -5.94 1.68
N ILE A 137 -17.86 -6.25 0.80
CA ILE A 137 -18.83 -5.26 0.30
C ILE A 137 -19.78 -4.83 1.42
N GLN A 138 -20.28 -5.76 2.22
CA GLN A 138 -21.14 -5.42 3.37
C GLN A 138 -20.39 -4.59 4.42
N GLU A 139 -19.12 -4.90 4.67
CA GLU A 139 -18.26 -4.11 5.54
C GLU A 139 -18.08 -2.68 5.00
N GLU A 140 -17.76 -2.52 3.71
CA GLU A 140 -17.62 -1.21 3.05
C GLU A 140 -18.93 -0.40 3.11
N GLU A 141 -20.07 -1.04 2.84
CA GLU A 141 -21.40 -0.43 2.94
C GLU A 141 -21.74 -0.03 4.39
N SER A 142 -21.40 -0.87 5.37
CA SER A 142 -21.62 -0.54 6.78
C SER A 142 -20.76 0.64 7.24
N LEU A 143 -19.52 0.72 6.78
CA LEU A 143 -18.58 1.81 7.09
C LEU A 143 -19.08 3.11 6.48
N THR A 144 -19.50 3.08 5.21
CA THR A 144 -20.06 4.25 4.52
C THR A 144 -21.34 4.75 5.19
N LEU A 145 -22.26 3.86 5.59
CA LEU A 145 -23.44 4.23 6.37
C LEU A 145 -23.10 4.83 7.73
N ASN A 146 -22.11 4.28 8.44
CA ASN A 146 -21.66 4.81 9.72
C ASN A 146 -21.05 6.22 9.57
N LEU A 147 -20.21 6.42 8.54
CA LEU A 147 -19.65 7.73 8.18
C LEU A 147 -20.77 8.75 7.89
N GLN A 148 -21.77 8.35 7.11
CA GLN A 148 -22.91 9.20 6.77
C GLN A 148 -23.76 9.55 8.01
N ARG A 149 -23.98 8.59 8.91
CA ARG A 149 -24.68 8.83 10.19
C ARG A 149 -23.92 9.80 11.11
N CYS A 150 -22.58 9.71 11.16
CA CYS A 150 -21.77 10.68 11.88
C CYS A 150 -21.86 12.10 11.28
N ALA A 151 -22.01 12.21 9.95
CA ALA A 151 -22.18 13.49 9.28
C ALA A 151 -23.56 14.13 9.52
N ILE A 152 -24.62 13.32 9.67
CA ILE A 152 -26.01 13.80 9.81
C ILE A 152 -26.37 14.15 11.28
N ASN A 153 -25.64 13.66 12.28
CA ASN A 153 -25.81 14.07 13.68
C ASN A 153 -25.20 15.46 14.01
N SER A 154 -24.88 16.25 12.99
CA SER A 154 -24.34 17.62 13.10
C SER A 154 -25.40 18.71 13.29
N ASP A 155 -26.69 18.37 13.31
CA ASP A 155 -27.73 19.42 13.27
C ASP A 155 -28.25 19.84 14.65
N ALA A 156 -27.87 21.09 14.98
CA ALA A 156 -28.63 22.15 15.67
C ALA A 156 -28.09 22.70 17.00
N SER A 157 -27.21 21.99 17.73
CA SER A 157 -26.65 22.50 19.01
C SER A 157 -25.12 22.66 19.03
N ALA A 158 -24.39 22.10 18.07
CA ALA A 158 -22.92 22.08 18.07
C ALA A 158 -22.28 23.15 17.17
N ASP A 159 -23.08 23.92 16.45
CA ASP A 159 -22.60 24.78 15.35
C ASP A 159 -21.79 25.99 15.87
N THR A 160 -22.23 26.61 16.97
CA THR A 160 -21.48 27.69 17.63
C THR A 160 -20.16 27.23 18.24
N SER A 161 -20.12 26.04 18.85
CA SER A 161 -18.89 25.50 19.44
C SER A 161 -17.89 25.01 18.38
N ARG A 162 -18.36 24.45 17.26
CA ARG A 162 -17.49 24.04 16.14
C ARG A 162 -16.87 25.22 15.40
N ILE A 163 -17.63 26.29 15.16
CA ILE A 163 -17.10 27.51 14.53
C ILE A 163 -16.03 28.17 15.42
N ALA A 164 -16.24 28.20 16.74
CA ALA A 164 -15.25 28.72 17.68
C ALA A 164 -13.95 27.89 17.70
N LEU A 165 -14.06 26.56 17.75
CA LEU A 165 -12.90 25.65 17.70
C LEU A 165 -12.15 25.72 16.36
N ALA A 166 -12.86 25.88 15.25
CA ALA A 166 -12.24 26.06 13.93
C ALA A 166 -11.44 27.38 13.87
N GLY A 167 -12.00 28.48 14.40
CA GLY A 167 -11.29 29.76 14.48
C GLY A 167 -10.08 29.71 15.42
N GLU A 168 -10.18 29.02 16.55
CA GLU A 168 -9.05 28.80 17.46
C GLU A 168 -7.93 27.98 16.81
N ALA A 169 -8.29 26.95 16.03
CA ALA A 169 -7.34 26.13 15.29
C ALA A 169 -6.64 26.91 14.16
N GLU A 170 -7.36 27.75 13.40
CA GLU A 170 -6.78 28.61 12.37
C GLU A 170 -5.83 29.66 12.96
N ASN A 171 -6.20 30.24 14.11
CA ASN A 171 -5.35 31.17 14.85
C ASN A 171 -4.08 30.49 15.36
N ALA A 172 -4.19 29.27 15.91
CA ALA A 172 -3.05 28.50 16.38
C ALA A 172 -2.10 28.12 15.24
N TRP A 173 -2.63 27.72 14.08
CA TRP A 173 -1.84 27.40 12.90
C TRP A 173 -1.12 28.62 12.33
N SER A 174 -1.81 29.76 12.25
CA SER A 174 -1.23 31.03 11.83
C SER A 174 -0.11 31.51 12.77
N ALA A 175 -0.31 31.34 14.09
CA ALA A 175 0.71 31.65 15.08
C ALA A 175 1.96 30.76 14.96
N LEU A 176 1.77 29.47 14.66
CA LEU A 176 2.87 28.52 14.39
C LEU A 176 3.67 28.92 13.16
N GLN A 177 3.02 29.23 12.04
CA GLN A 177 3.70 29.72 10.83
C GLN A 177 4.46 31.02 11.09
N ALA A 178 3.88 31.95 11.86
CA ALA A 178 4.56 33.18 12.24
C ALA A 178 5.81 32.91 13.11
N ALA A 179 5.74 31.94 14.02
CA ALA A 179 6.87 31.52 14.83
C ALA A 179 7.98 30.88 13.98
N GLU A 180 7.63 30.01 13.02
CA GLU A 180 8.58 29.43 12.07
C GLU A 180 9.28 30.51 11.23
N MET A 181 8.51 31.47 10.69
CA MET A 181 9.07 32.59 9.93
C MET A 181 9.99 33.47 10.78
N ASN A 182 9.67 33.67 12.06
CA ASN A 182 10.55 34.37 12.98
C ASN A 182 11.83 33.58 13.27
N LEU A 183 11.73 32.27 13.44
CA LEU A 183 12.89 31.41 13.68
C LEU A 183 13.83 31.40 12.48
N LEU A 184 13.29 31.36 11.25
CA LEU A 184 14.04 31.53 10.00
C LEU A 184 14.70 32.91 9.89
N LYS A 185 14.03 34.00 10.31
CA LYS A 185 14.65 35.34 10.34
C LYS A 185 15.78 35.42 11.36
N VAL A 186 15.60 34.88 12.56
CA VAL A 186 16.64 34.83 13.60
C VAL A 186 17.82 33.98 13.13
N TYR A 187 17.56 32.82 12.51
CA TYR A 187 18.58 31.96 11.93
C TYR A 187 19.37 32.67 10.82
N ASN A 188 18.70 33.35 9.89
CA ASN A 188 19.37 34.04 8.80
C ASN A 188 20.12 35.31 9.25
N THR A 189 19.64 36.00 10.28
CA THR A 189 20.32 37.18 10.86
C THR A 189 21.52 36.80 11.74
N THR A 190 21.42 35.70 12.49
CA THR A 190 22.56 35.13 13.25
C THR A 190 23.63 34.58 12.32
N THR A 191 23.25 33.93 11.21
CA THR A 191 24.18 33.45 10.19
C THR A 191 24.84 34.59 9.40
N LYS A 192 24.10 35.67 9.07
CA LYS A 192 24.67 36.91 8.49
C LYS A 192 25.58 37.67 9.44
N ARG A 193 25.30 37.69 10.75
CA ARG A 193 26.20 38.25 11.77
C ARG A 193 27.47 37.42 11.93
N ALA A 194 27.39 36.09 11.83
CA ALA A 194 28.56 35.21 11.86
C ALA A 194 29.47 35.35 10.61
N SER A 195 28.94 35.78 9.46
CA SER A 195 29.73 36.04 8.25
C SER A 195 30.41 37.42 8.23
N MET A 196 30.01 38.37 9.07
CA MET A 196 30.58 39.74 9.14
C MET A 196 31.69 39.91 10.21
N GLY A 197 32.16 38.83 10.82
CA GLY A 197 33.17 38.89 11.88
C GLY A 197 34.11 37.69 11.91
N ARG A 198 34.80 37.38 10.80
CA ARG A 198 35.93 36.44 10.83
C ARG A 198 37.26 37.17 11.08
N ARG A 199 37.62 37.31 12.36
CA ARG A 199 39.02 37.19 12.79
C ARG A 199 39.15 35.90 13.59
N LYS A 200 39.98 34.96 13.11
CA LYS A 200 40.25 33.69 13.79
C LYS A 200 40.93 33.94 15.14
N PRO A 201 40.51 33.27 16.23
CA PRO A 201 41.44 32.88 17.27
C PRO A 201 41.57 31.35 17.33
N LYS A 202 42.82 30.93 17.56
CA LYS A 202 43.20 29.55 17.91
C LYS A 202 42.77 29.28 19.37
N GLY A 203 42.20 28.11 19.62
CA GLY A 203 42.09 27.50 20.95
C GLY A 203 40.72 27.60 21.61
N ALA A 204 39.89 26.57 21.44
CA ALA A 204 38.76 26.24 22.34
C ALA A 204 38.20 24.85 21.97
N GLN A 205 38.91 23.79 22.37
CA GLN A 205 38.45 22.41 22.19
C GLN A 205 37.75 21.84 23.43
N LYS A 206 37.62 22.62 24.52
CA LYS A 206 37.10 22.16 25.81
C LYS A 206 35.59 22.36 26.02
N ASP A 207 34.95 23.30 25.32
CA ASP A 207 33.54 23.67 25.58
C ASP A 207 32.52 22.86 24.78
N LYS A 208 32.90 22.21 23.68
CA LYS A 208 31.95 21.47 22.85
C LYS A 208 31.42 20.20 23.53
N SER A 209 32.25 19.53 24.32
CA SER A 209 31.85 18.31 25.04
C SER A 209 30.86 18.61 26.16
N GLU A 210 31.08 19.68 26.94
CA GLU A 210 30.15 20.08 28.00
C GLU A 210 28.81 20.57 27.46
N ILE A 211 28.81 21.27 26.31
CA ILE A 211 27.57 21.69 25.66
C ILE A 211 26.81 20.47 25.13
N LEU A 212 27.49 19.50 24.50
CA LEU A 212 26.86 18.27 24.02
C LEU A 212 26.21 17.48 25.17
N GLN A 213 26.91 17.39 26.29
CA GLN A 213 26.45 16.63 27.45
C GLN A 213 25.22 17.28 28.11
N LYS A 214 25.22 18.62 28.23
CA LYS A 214 24.05 19.37 28.71
C LYS A 214 22.87 19.27 27.76
N THR A 215 23.11 19.21 26.44
CA THR A 215 22.01 18.99 25.49
C THR A 215 21.46 17.57 25.56
N ASP A 216 22.31 16.56 25.74
CA ASP A 216 21.86 15.16 25.87
C ASP A 216 21.05 14.95 27.16
N ASP A 217 21.48 15.54 28.28
CA ASP A 217 20.75 15.47 29.56
C ASP A 217 19.35 16.11 29.47
N LEU A 218 19.22 17.18 28.68
CA LEU A 218 17.95 17.86 28.45
C LEU A 218 17.00 16.98 27.62
N TRP A 219 17.49 16.35 26.55
CA TRP A 219 16.71 15.45 25.70
C TRP A 219 16.26 14.19 26.45
N GLU A 220 17.09 13.67 27.37
CA GLU A 220 16.68 12.55 28.21
C GLU A 220 15.60 12.93 29.22
N SER A 221 15.67 14.12 29.82
CA SER A 221 14.61 14.59 30.73
C SER A 221 13.28 14.77 30.02
N LEU A 222 13.28 15.35 28.81
CA LEU A 222 12.08 15.46 27.97
C LEU A 222 11.49 14.09 27.62
N ARG A 223 12.31 13.10 27.23
CA ARG A 223 11.83 11.74 26.96
C ARG A 223 11.22 11.05 28.18
N ARG A 224 11.74 11.31 29.39
CA ARG A 224 11.15 10.79 30.64
C ARG A 224 9.80 11.47 30.93
N GLU A 225 9.71 12.77 30.72
CA GLU A 225 8.46 13.53 30.90
C GLU A 225 7.38 13.09 29.89
N GLU A 226 7.73 12.87 28.62
CA GLU A 226 6.84 12.29 27.61
C GLU A 226 6.40 10.86 28.00
N SER A 227 7.34 10.01 28.43
CA SER A 227 7.00 8.64 28.84
C SER A 227 6.06 8.61 30.05
N THR A 228 6.24 9.52 31.00
CA THR A 228 5.37 9.63 32.20
C THR A 228 4.01 10.21 31.86
N THR A 229 3.93 11.22 31.00
CA THR A 229 2.65 11.79 30.54
C THR A 229 1.87 10.78 29.71
N VAL A 230 2.53 10.02 28.82
CA VAL A 230 1.90 8.93 28.05
C VAL A 230 1.42 7.80 28.97
N ALA A 231 2.22 7.37 29.95
CA ALA A 231 1.81 6.35 30.92
C ALA A 231 0.63 6.80 31.81
N LYS A 232 0.56 8.11 32.11
CA LYS A 232 -0.54 8.71 32.88
C LYS A 232 -1.81 8.86 32.04
N ALA A 233 -1.69 9.15 30.74
CA ALA A 233 -2.81 9.26 29.81
C ALA A 233 -3.36 7.88 29.38
N PHE A 234 -2.52 6.85 29.32
CA PHE A 234 -2.88 5.50 28.88
C PHE A 234 -2.39 4.43 29.88
N PRO A 235 -3.03 4.29 31.05
CA PRO A 235 -2.69 3.22 31.98
C PRO A 235 -3.03 1.87 31.34
N ARG A 236 -2.02 1.00 31.15
CA ARG A 236 -2.22 -0.37 30.66
C ARG A 236 -3.19 -1.11 31.59
N SER A 237 -4.38 -1.42 31.08
CA SER A 237 -5.34 -2.33 31.73
C SER A 237 -4.70 -3.72 31.84
N ARG A 238 -4.37 -4.16 33.05
CA ARG A 238 -4.01 -5.56 33.32
C ARG A 238 -5.27 -6.42 33.15
N ARG A 239 -5.41 -7.08 31.99
CA ARG A 239 -6.24 -8.27 31.87
C ARG A 239 -5.36 -9.51 32.06
N GLY A 240 -5.74 -10.34 33.02
CA GLY A 240 -5.34 -11.76 33.10
C GLY A 240 -4.25 -12.10 34.13
N ALA A 241 -4.65 -12.42 35.36
CA ALA A 241 -3.98 -13.45 36.16
C ALA A 241 -5.02 -14.56 36.42
N PRO A 242 -4.67 -15.86 36.29
CA PRO A 242 -5.61 -16.94 36.55
C PRO A 242 -5.79 -17.12 38.06
N ALA A 243 -7.00 -17.50 38.45
CA ALA A 243 -7.31 -17.96 39.80
C ALA A 243 -7.11 -19.47 39.88
N GLU A 244 -6.52 -19.88 41.01
CA GLU A 244 -6.25 -21.24 41.53
C GLU A 244 -5.01 -21.98 40.99
#